data_AF-A0A6C0B3Z2-F1
#
_entry.id   AF-A0A6C0B3Z2-F1
#
_cell.length_a   1.000
_cell.length_b   1.000
_cell.length_c   1.000
_cell.angle_alpha   90.00
_cell.angle_beta   90.00
_cell.angle_gamma   90.00
#
_symmetry.space_group_name_H-M   'P 1'
#
loop_
_entity.id
_entity.type
_entity.pdbx_description
1 polymer ?
#
loop_
_entity_poly.entity_id
_entity_poly.type
_entity_poly.pdbx_seq_one_letter_code
_entity_poly.pdbx_strand_id
1 'polypeptide(L)'
;MSIKTLENVLKIPEKKVKTEKEKQKRVITGEAKWTFKNDELTYANQWFLINEIYNDKIENKQHCALIKSQIKGKICGYRAQDIDKGKYDESQFVNENYVINELIKCENKCYYCRGHVSILYEYVRAPQQWSLDRLDNKFGHNEGNVVVACLSCNLRRKTMHHERYVFTKQIDIKKID
;
A
#
# COMPACT_ATOMS: atom_id res chain seq x y z
N MET A 1 54.16 16.00 40.70
CA MET A 1 53.91 16.10 39.25
C MET A 1 53.79 14.70 38.68
N SER A 2 52.59 14.25 38.30
CA SER A 2 52.44 13.38 37.13
C SER A 2 50.99 13.40 36.66
N ILE A 3 50.83 13.72 35.39
CA ILE A 3 49.61 14.03 34.67
C ILE A 3 48.83 12.72 34.47
N LYS A 4 47.78 12.49 35.27
CA LYS A 4 46.82 11.39 35.06
C LYS A 4 45.38 11.86 35.20
N THR A 5 45.08 13.01 34.62
CA THR A 5 43.72 13.52 34.47
C THR A 5 43.60 14.09 33.06
N LEU A 6 42.57 13.63 32.33
CA LEU A 6 42.04 14.15 31.04
C LEU A 6 42.11 13.23 29.81
N GLU A 7 41.85 11.92 29.95
CA GLU A 7 41.53 11.05 28.78
C GLU A 7 40.15 10.41 28.88
N ASN A 8 39.15 11.17 29.35
CA ASN A 8 37.74 10.75 29.31
C ASN A 8 36.85 11.83 28.69
N VAL A 9 37.34 12.49 27.64
CA VAL A 9 36.54 13.43 26.85
C VAL A 9 35.74 12.63 25.81
N LEU A 10 34.48 12.36 26.15
CA LEU A 10 33.32 12.27 25.25
C LEU A 10 33.56 11.57 23.90
N LYS A 11 33.50 10.23 23.87
CA LYS A 11 33.19 9.50 22.64
C LYS A 11 31.75 9.77 22.25
N ILE A 12 31.54 10.77 21.38
CA ILE A 12 30.25 11.02 20.73
C ILE A 12 30.00 9.82 19.80
N PRO A 13 28.89 9.07 19.95
CA PRO A 13 28.59 7.96 19.06
C PRO A 13 28.33 8.52 17.66
N GLU A 14 29.14 8.09 16.69
CA GLU A 14 28.96 8.41 15.28
C GLU A 14 27.55 7.96 14.85
N LYS A 15 26.65 8.93 14.64
CA LYS A 15 25.38 8.68 13.97
C LYS A 15 25.70 8.23 12.55
N LYS A 16 25.57 6.94 12.27
CA LYS A 16 25.57 6.40 10.90
C LYS A 16 24.52 7.17 10.09
N VAL A 17 24.98 8.06 9.22
CA VAL A 17 24.14 8.73 8.23
C VAL A 17 23.61 7.63 7.32
N LYS A 18 22.31 7.33 7.42
CA LYS A 18 21.64 6.43 6.48
C LYS A 18 21.60 7.14 5.14
N THR A 19 22.51 6.78 4.23
CA THR A 19 22.35 7.12 2.82
C THR A 19 21.04 6.50 2.32
N GLU A 20 20.19 7.31 1.69
CA GLU A 20 18.97 6.80 1.07
C GLU A 20 19.36 5.82 -0.03
N LYS A 21 19.02 4.54 0.16
CA LYS A 21 19.20 3.53 -0.89
C LYS A 21 18.37 3.94 -2.09
N GLU A 22 18.97 3.85 -3.27
CA GLU A 22 18.31 4.14 -4.53
C GLU A 22 17.05 3.27 -4.69
N LYS A 23 15.96 3.89 -5.16
CA LYS A 23 14.66 3.21 -5.26
C LYS A 23 14.69 2.22 -6.42
N GLN A 24 14.49 0.95 -6.12
CA GLN A 24 14.46 -0.12 -7.12
C GLN A 24 13.12 -0.14 -7.88
N LYS A 25 13.17 -0.23 -9.21
CA LYS A 25 11.98 -0.51 -10.04
C LYS A 25 11.53 -1.97 -9.89
N ARG A 26 10.24 -2.22 -10.09
CA ARG A 26 9.65 -3.56 -10.06
C ARG A 26 10.05 -4.32 -11.32
N VAL A 27 10.28 -5.63 -11.19
CA VAL A 27 10.64 -6.49 -12.33
C VAL A 27 9.66 -6.35 -13.49
N ILE A 28 8.35 -6.32 -13.19
CA ILE A 28 7.29 -6.22 -14.19
C ILE A 28 7.38 -4.98 -15.09
N THR A 29 7.97 -3.87 -14.62
CA THR A 29 8.03 -2.63 -15.42
C THR A 29 9.00 -2.71 -16.58
N GLY A 30 9.86 -3.74 -16.61
CA GLY A 30 10.72 -4.05 -17.75
C GLY A 30 10.17 -5.17 -18.65
N GLU A 31 9.00 -5.73 -18.34
CA GLU A 31 8.40 -6.82 -19.11
C GLU A 31 7.51 -6.28 -20.25
N ALA A 32 7.41 -7.02 -21.35
CA ALA A 32 6.57 -6.65 -22.51
C ALA A 32 5.08 -6.44 -22.17
N LYS A 33 4.60 -7.04 -21.07
CA LYS A 33 3.22 -6.87 -20.58
C LYS A 33 2.98 -5.52 -19.89
N TRP A 34 4.04 -4.77 -19.56
CA TRP A 34 3.93 -3.42 -19.04
C TRP A 34 3.80 -2.43 -20.19
N THR A 35 2.55 -2.19 -20.59
CA THR A 35 2.23 -1.39 -21.78
C THR A 35 1.95 0.07 -21.50
N PHE A 36 1.95 0.47 -20.23
CA PHE A 36 1.70 1.84 -19.82
C PHE A 36 2.93 2.71 -20.03
N LYS A 37 2.72 3.84 -20.69
CA LYS A 37 3.64 4.96 -20.68
C LYS A 37 3.50 5.76 -19.37
N ASN A 38 4.50 6.55 -19.03
CA ASN A 38 4.54 7.29 -17.75
C ASN A 38 3.37 8.28 -17.61
N ASP A 39 2.93 8.89 -18.70
CA ASP A 39 1.77 9.79 -18.78
C ASP A 39 0.42 9.07 -18.61
N GLU A 40 0.39 7.75 -18.80
CA GLU A 40 -0.81 6.93 -18.64
C GLU A 40 -0.97 6.36 -17.23
N LEU A 41 0.04 6.48 -16.36
CA LEU A 41 0.00 5.96 -14.98
C LEU A 41 -0.78 6.87 -14.01
N THR A 42 -1.52 7.85 -14.52
CA THR A 42 -2.28 8.79 -13.70
C THR A 42 -3.38 8.09 -12.90
N TYR A 43 -3.75 8.70 -11.78
CA TYR A 43 -4.89 8.25 -10.98
C TYR A 43 -6.18 8.20 -11.81
N ALA A 44 -6.44 9.24 -12.61
CA ALA A 44 -7.66 9.33 -13.42
C ALA A 44 -7.78 8.16 -14.41
N ASN A 45 -6.69 7.82 -15.09
CA ASN A 45 -6.68 6.69 -16.02
C ASN A 45 -6.87 5.35 -15.28
N GLN A 46 -6.16 5.13 -14.16
CA GLN A 46 -6.34 3.90 -13.38
C GLN A 46 -7.76 3.77 -12.80
N TRP A 47 -8.36 4.89 -12.38
CA TRP A 47 -9.75 4.93 -11.92
C TRP A 47 -10.74 4.59 -13.04
N PHE A 48 -10.53 5.15 -14.24
CA PHE A 48 -11.32 4.83 -15.43
C PHE A 48 -11.27 3.33 -15.75
N LEU A 49 -10.07 2.74 -15.81
CA LEU A 49 -9.89 1.31 -16.11
C LEU A 49 -10.56 0.39 -15.06
N ILE A 50 -10.55 0.77 -13.78
CA ILE A 50 -11.24 0.00 -12.74
C ILE A 50 -12.76 0.09 -12.92
N ASN A 51 -13.29 1.25 -13.35
CA ASN A 51 -14.70 1.39 -13.69
C ASN A 51 -15.08 0.54 -14.90
N GLU A 52 -14.24 0.48 -15.95
CA GLU A 52 -14.46 -0.43 -17.08
C GLU A 52 -14.55 -1.90 -16.61
N ILE A 53 -13.61 -2.31 -15.75
CA ILE A 53 -13.58 -3.66 -15.18
C ILE A 53 -14.84 -3.94 -14.35
N TYR A 54 -15.25 -3.01 -13.48
CA TYR A 54 -16.39 -3.18 -12.59
C TYR A 54 -17.72 -3.27 -13.36
N ASN A 55 -17.88 -2.46 -14.39
CA ASN A 55 -19.09 -2.43 -15.22
C ASN A 55 -19.11 -3.50 -16.33
N ASP A 56 -18.04 -4.30 -16.44
CA ASP A 56 -17.79 -5.24 -17.54
C ASP A 56 -17.88 -4.59 -18.95
N LYS A 57 -17.50 -3.31 -19.04
CA LYS A 57 -17.45 -2.51 -20.27
C LYS A 57 -16.01 -2.25 -20.67
N ILE A 58 -15.30 -3.33 -21.00
CA ILE A 58 -13.85 -3.28 -21.25
C ILE A 58 -13.56 -2.81 -22.67
N GLU A 59 -13.12 -1.56 -22.83
CA GLU A 59 -12.57 -1.05 -24.09
C GLU A 59 -11.07 -1.31 -24.15
N ASN A 60 -10.33 -0.95 -23.08
CA ASN A 60 -8.89 -1.15 -23.03
C ASN A 60 -8.49 -2.52 -22.45
N LYS A 61 -8.66 -3.58 -23.25
CA LYS A 61 -8.46 -4.99 -22.84
C LYS A 61 -7.09 -5.26 -22.21
N GLN A 62 -6.02 -4.73 -22.81
CA GLN A 62 -4.65 -4.99 -22.34
C GLN A 62 -4.39 -4.35 -20.97
N HIS A 63 -4.80 -3.08 -20.81
CA HIS A 63 -4.65 -2.34 -19.57
C HIS A 63 -5.52 -2.92 -18.44
N CYS A 64 -6.77 -3.28 -18.76
CA CYS A 64 -7.65 -3.97 -17.82
C CYS A 64 -7.08 -5.32 -17.37
N ALA A 65 -6.53 -6.12 -18.30
CA ALA A 65 -5.90 -7.39 -17.97
C ALA A 65 -4.67 -7.21 -17.06
N LEU A 66 -3.86 -6.17 -17.28
CA LEU A 66 -2.72 -5.87 -16.41
C LEU A 66 -3.18 -5.48 -15.00
N ILE A 67 -4.19 -4.61 -14.87
CA ILE A 67 -4.80 -4.24 -13.57
C ILE A 67 -5.27 -5.49 -12.83
N LYS A 68 -6.07 -6.35 -13.48
CA LYS A 68 -6.54 -7.62 -12.90
C LYS A 68 -5.38 -8.50 -12.44
N SER A 69 -4.34 -8.62 -13.25
CA SER A 69 -3.13 -9.37 -12.90
C SER A 69 -2.42 -8.81 -11.65
N GLN A 70 -2.30 -7.48 -11.55
CA GLN A 70 -1.69 -6.84 -10.37
C GLN A 70 -2.53 -7.05 -9.10
N ILE A 71 -3.86 -7.02 -9.23
CA ILE A 71 -4.79 -7.33 -8.15
C ILE A 71 -4.61 -8.77 -7.66
N LYS A 72 -4.68 -9.74 -8.58
CA LYS A 72 -4.48 -11.16 -8.29
C LYS A 72 -3.15 -11.44 -7.60
N GLY A 73 -2.07 -10.84 -8.09
CA GLY A 73 -0.74 -11.00 -7.50
C GLY A 73 -0.69 -10.59 -6.02
N LYS A 74 -1.37 -9.49 -5.64
CA LYS A 74 -1.46 -9.09 -4.24
C LYS A 74 -2.33 -10.03 -3.41
N ILE A 75 -3.50 -10.44 -3.94
CA ILE A 75 -4.40 -11.40 -3.28
C ILE A 75 -3.64 -12.70 -2.97
N CYS A 76 -2.87 -13.23 -3.92
CA CYS A 76 -2.01 -14.40 -3.69
C CYS A 76 -0.98 -14.16 -2.56
N GLY A 77 -0.36 -12.97 -2.52
CA GLY A 77 0.57 -12.60 -1.45
C GLY A 77 -0.09 -12.52 -0.06
N TYR A 78 -1.30 -11.97 0.01
CA TYR A 78 -2.09 -11.93 1.25
C TYR A 78 -2.50 -13.32 1.71
N ARG A 79 -2.92 -14.18 0.78
CA ARG A 79 -3.25 -15.59 1.06
C ARG A 79 -2.07 -16.32 1.68
N ALA A 80 -0.90 -16.24 1.04
CA ALA A 80 0.33 -16.86 1.54
C ALA A 80 0.70 -16.35 2.94
N GLN A 81 0.58 -15.03 3.17
CA GLN A 81 0.82 -14.43 4.48
C GLN A 81 -0.16 -14.93 5.55
N ASP A 82 -1.44 -15.09 5.23
CA ASP A 82 -2.42 -15.55 6.21
C ASP A 82 -2.29 -17.04 6.48
N ILE A 83 -1.92 -17.86 5.49
CA ILE A 83 -1.57 -19.27 5.69
C ILE A 83 -0.38 -19.39 6.66
N ASP A 84 0.71 -18.67 6.38
CA ASP A 84 1.92 -18.65 7.22
C ASP A 84 1.63 -18.24 8.67
N LYS A 85 0.63 -17.36 8.86
CA LYS A 85 0.24 -16.84 10.18
C LYS A 85 -0.92 -17.59 10.83
N GLY A 86 -1.43 -18.67 10.22
CA GLY A 86 -2.57 -19.45 10.74
C GLY A 86 -3.89 -18.66 10.77
N LYS A 87 -4.11 -17.76 9.81
CA LYS A 87 -5.27 -16.84 9.74
C LYS A 87 -6.09 -16.98 8.45
N TYR A 88 -5.69 -17.89 7.56
CA TYR A 88 -6.39 -18.10 6.30
C TYR A 88 -7.71 -18.85 6.53
N ASP A 89 -8.81 -18.27 6.06
CA ASP A 89 -10.12 -18.90 5.99
C ASP A 89 -10.62 -18.80 4.55
N GLU A 90 -10.64 -19.91 3.83
CA GLU A 90 -11.03 -19.95 2.42
C GLU A 90 -12.47 -19.48 2.18
N SER A 91 -13.38 -19.71 3.12
CA SER A 91 -14.79 -19.35 2.98
C SER A 91 -15.03 -17.85 3.09
N GLN A 92 -14.09 -17.13 3.72
CA GLN A 92 -14.19 -15.70 3.98
C GLN A 92 -13.13 -14.88 3.24
N PHE A 93 -12.14 -15.52 2.63
CA PHE A 93 -11.00 -14.83 2.03
C PHE A 93 -11.43 -13.98 0.83
N VAL A 94 -10.90 -12.76 0.76
CA VAL A 94 -11.23 -11.83 -0.33
C VAL A 94 -10.88 -12.39 -1.70
N ASN A 95 -11.79 -12.22 -2.66
CA ASN A 95 -11.57 -12.53 -4.06
C ASN A 95 -11.37 -11.26 -4.91
N GLU A 96 -11.09 -11.44 -6.20
CA GLU A 96 -10.86 -10.35 -7.14
C GLU A 96 -12.06 -9.38 -7.22
N ASN A 97 -13.29 -9.91 -7.30
CA ASN A 97 -14.50 -9.10 -7.42
C ASN A 97 -14.72 -8.26 -6.16
N TYR A 98 -14.51 -8.85 -4.98
CA TYR A 98 -14.57 -8.12 -3.72
C TYR A 98 -13.60 -6.94 -3.71
N VAL A 99 -12.35 -7.17 -4.11
CA VAL A 99 -11.34 -6.10 -4.13
C VAL A 99 -11.68 -5.00 -5.13
N ILE A 100 -12.16 -5.35 -6.33
CA ILE A 100 -12.61 -4.35 -7.32
C ILE A 100 -13.77 -3.53 -6.75
N ASN A 101 -14.74 -4.18 -6.10
CA ASN A 101 -15.87 -3.50 -5.47
C ASN A 101 -15.41 -2.53 -4.37
N GLU A 102 -14.46 -2.92 -3.53
CA GLU A 102 -13.91 -2.05 -2.50
C GLU A 102 -13.12 -0.87 -3.08
N LEU A 103 -12.35 -1.09 -4.15
CA LEU A 103 -11.66 -0.04 -4.89
C LEU A 103 -12.65 0.99 -5.48
N ILE A 104 -13.78 0.52 -6.02
CA ILE A 104 -14.86 1.39 -6.51
C ILE A 104 -15.51 2.17 -5.36
N LYS A 105 -15.92 1.49 -4.29
CA LYS A 105 -16.59 2.13 -3.14
C LYS A 105 -15.74 3.22 -2.51
N CYS A 106 -14.43 3.04 -2.45
CA CYS A 106 -13.51 4.02 -1.87
C CYS A 106 -12.96 5.03 -2.88
N GLU A 107 -13.38 4.97 -4.15
CA GLU A 107 -12.84 5.80 -5.24
C GLU A 107 -11.31 5.72 -5.33
N ASN A 108 -10.73 4.52 -5.22
CA ASN A 108 -9.28 4.34 -5.15
C ASN A 108 -8.59 5.23 -4.10
N LYS A 109 -9.25 5.54 -2.97
CA LYS A 109 -8.67 6.32 -1.88
C LYS A 109 -8.28 5.42 -0.72
N CYS A 110 -7.17 5.77 -0.10
CA CYS A 110 -6.72 5.16 1.14
C CYS A 110 -7.73 5.47 2.27
N TYR A 111 -8.21 4.44 2.95
CA TYR A 111 -9.11 4.55 4.10
C TYR A 111 -8.54 5.48 5.20
N TYR A 112 -7.22 5.49 5.39
CA TYR A 112 -6.59 6.27 6.46
C TYR A 112 -6.36 7.73 6.08
N CYS A 113 -5.61 8.00 5.01
CA CYS A 113 -5.20 9.37 4.66
C CYS A 113 -6.07 10.03 3.58
N ARG A 114 -7.08 9.35 3.04
CA ARG A 114 -7.94 9.80 1.92
C ARG A 114 -7.20 10.09 0.61
N GLY A 115 -5.88 9.97 0.57
CA GLY A 115 -5.09 10.13 -0.65
C GLY A 115 -5.29 8.96 -1.63
N HIS A 116 -5.13 9.26 -2.91
CA HIS A 116 -5.24 8.28 -3.99
C HIS A 116 -4.22 7.14 -3.84
N VAL A 117 -4.67 5.91 -4.09
CA VAL A 117 -3.82 4.74 -4.23
C VAL A 117 -3.57 4.39 -5.70
N SER A 118 -2.41 3.81 -5.98
CA SER A 118 -2.03 3.37 -7.32
C SER A 118 -1.98 1.85 -7.39
N ILE A 119 -2.69 1.28 -8.36
CA ILE A 119 -2.69 -0.16 -8.65
C ILE A 119 -1.44 -0.51 -9.47
N LEU A 120 -1.16 0.32 -10.46
CA LEU A 120 0.06 0.32 -11.26
C LEU A 120 1.02 1.37 -10.70
N TYR A 121 2.24 0.93 -10.43
CA TYR A 121 3.31 1.74 -9.87
C TYR A 121 4.65 1.12 -10.25
N GLU A 122 5.66 1.97 -10.48
CA GLU A 122 6.95 1.52 -10.99
C GLU A 122 7.91 1.01 -9.91
N TYR A 123 7.89 1.64 -8.72
CA TYR A 123 8.91 1.42 -7.70
C TYR A 123 8.47 0.41 -6.64
N VAL A 124 9.40 -0.46 -6.25
CA VAL A 124 9.22 -1.34 -5.10
C VAL A 124 8.96 -0.49 -3.86
N ARG A 125 7.95 -0.88 -3.07
CA ARG A 125 7.51 -0.15 -1.87
C ARG A 125 7.12 1.33 -2.12
N ALA A 126 6.66 1.66 -3.33
CA ALA A 126 6.06 2.96 -3.62
C ALA A 126 5.01 3.33 -2.54
N PRO A 127 5.10 4.48 -1.84
CA PRO A 127 4.25 4.79 -0.68
C PRO A 127 2.75 4.77 -0.97
N GLN A 128 2.36 5.19 -2.18
CA GLN A 128 0.97 5.28 -2.64
C GLN A 128 0.46 3.99 -3.28
N GLN A 129 1.27 2.94 -3.39
CA GLN A 129 0.75 1.68 -3.93
C GLN A 129 -0.42 1.19 -3.06
N TRP A 130 -1.45 0.66 -3.70
CA TRP A 130 -2.58 0.08 -3.00
C TRP A 130 -2.16 -1.15 -2.18
N SER A 131 -2.90 -1.41 -1.11
CA SER A 131 -2.79 -2.60 -0.28
C SER A 131 -4.13 -2.85 0.40
N LEU A 132 -4.34 -4.07 0.88
CA LEU A 132 -5.36 -4.36 1.88
C LEU A 132 -4.70 -4.33 3.26
N ASP A 133 -5.26 -3.55 4.19
CA ASP A 133 -4.92 -3.60 5.62
C ASP A 133 -6.05 -4.30 6.37
N ARG A 134 -5.68 -5.13 7.35
CA ARG A 134 -6.64 -5.89 8.17
C ARG A 134 -7.14 -5.00 9.28
N LEU A 135 -8.45 -4.80 9.41
CA LEU A 135 -9.03 -3.97 10.46
C LEU A 135 -8.71 -4.54 11.84
N ASP A 136 -9.04 -5.81 12.06
CA ASP A 136 -8.61 -6.59 13.21
C ASP A 136 -7.50 -7.57 12.80
N ASN A 137 -6.36 -7.47 13.46
CA ASN A 137 -5.21 -8.35 13.23
C ASN A 137 -5.41 -9.78 13.75
N LYS A 138 -6.48 -10.07 14.49
CA LYS A 138 -6.83 -11.44 14.90
C LYS A 138 -7.29 -12.30 13.71
N PHE A 139 -7.95 -11.70 12.73
CA PHE A 139 -8.45 -12.39 11.54
C PHE A 139 -7.53 -12.16 10.32
N GLY A 140 -7.71 -12.96 9.27
CA GLY A 140 -7.03 -12.82 7.99
C GLY A 140 -7.59 -11.68 7.13
N HIS A 141 -7.21 -11.66 5.85
CA HIS A 141 -7.78 -10.79 4.84
C HIS A 141 -9.14 -11.35 4.39
N ASN A 142 -10.09 -11.30 5.31
CA ASN A 142 -11.45 -11.75 5.10
C ASN A 142 -12.32 -10.59 4.61
N GLU A 143 -13.36 -10.91 3.84
CA GLU A 143 -14.40 -9.96 3.48
C GLU A 143 -14.98 -9.31 4.74
N GLY A 144 -15.05 -7.97 4.77
CA GLY A 144 -15.48 -7.20 5.93
C GLY A 144 -14.40 -6.93 6.99
N ASN A 145 -13.25 -7.62 6.95
CA ASN A 145 -12.11 -7.35 7.84
C ASN A 145 -10.96 -6.61 7.14
N VAL A 146 -11.18 -6.07 5.93
CA VAL A 146 -10.13 -5.35 5.20
C VAL A 146 -10.57 -3.98 4.74
N VAL A 147 -9.60 -3.09 4.57
CA VAL A 147 -9.79 -1.79 3.91
C VAL A 147 -8.68 -1.54 2.90
N VAL A 148 -9.00 -0.82 1.83
CA VAL A 148 -8.01 -0.31 0.89
C VAL A 148 -7.18 0.76 1.58
N ALA A 149 -5.86 0.59 1.60
CA ALA A 149 -4.91 1.52 2.19
C ALA A 149 -3.70 1.71 1.29
N CYS A 150 -3.11 2.91 1.28
CA CYS A 150 -1.77 3.08 0.73
C CYS A 150 -0.75 2.35 1.61
N LEU A 151 0.30 1.80 0.99
CA LEU A 151 1.34 1.06 1.71
C LEU A 151 1.95 1.89 2.85
N SER A 152 2.16 3.19 2.64
CA SER A 152 2.68 4.09 3.67
C SER A 152 1.82 4.08 4.94
N CYS A 153 0.49 4.11 4.78
CA CYS A 153 -0.41 4.09 5.93
C CYS A 153 -0.48 2.72 6.58
N ASN A 154 -0.60 1.65 5.80
CA ASN A 154 -0.65 0.27 6.30
C ASN A 154 0.59 -0.05 7.16
N LEU A 155 1.80 0.24 6.64
CA LEU A 155 3.05 0.02 7.38
C LEU A 155 3.19 0.86 8.66
N ARG A 156 2.59 2.06 8.69
CA ARG A 156 2.63 2.95 9.85
C ARG A 156 1.58 2.59 10.90
N ARG A 157 0.39 2.14 10.49
CA ARG A 157 -0.66 1.70 11.42
C ARG A 157 -0.16 0.57 12.31
N LYS A 158 0.49 -0.44 11.71
CA LYS A 158 0.97 -1.64 12.42
C LYS A 158 -0.15 -2.30 13.23
N THR A 159 -0.08 -2.21 14.56
CA THR A 159 -1.04 -2.76 15.52
C THR A 159 -1.90 -1.68 16.18
N MET A 160 -1.76 -0.41 15.78
CA MET A 160 -2.64 0.66 16.27
C MET A 160 -4.09 0.38 15.85
N HIS A 161 -5.01 0.62 16.77
CA HIS A 161 -6.44 0.53 16.49
C HIS A 161 -6.81 1.43 15.31
N HIS A 162 -7.50 0.88 14.32
CA HIS A 162 -7.72 1.57 13.04
C HIS A 162 -8.42 2.92 13.22
N GLU A 163 -9.43 3.02 14.09
CA GLU A 163 -10.16 4.27 14.33
C GLU A 163 -9.27 5.37 14.90
N ARG A 164 -8.38 5.03 15.86
CA ARG A 164 -7.43 5.99 16.42
C ARG A 164 -6.48 6.48 15.33
N TYR A 165 -6.03 5.59 14.47
CA TYR A 165 -5.14 5.94 13.39
C TYR A 165 -5.84 6.81 12.33
N VAL A 166 -7.08 6.47 11.94
CA VAL A 166 -7.94 7.28 11.07
C VAL A 166 -8.09 8.70 11.61
N PHE A 167 -8.45 8.84 12.89
CA PHE A 167 -8.60 10.14 13.54
C PHE A 167 -7.33 11.00 13.36
N THR A 168 -6.15 10.46 13.70
CA THR A 168 -4.88 11.20 13.53
C THR A 168 -4.53 11.57 12.08
N LYS A 169 -5.07 10.84 11.10
CA LYS A 169 -4.80 11.08 9.67
C LYS A 169 -5.79 12.00 8.98
N GLN A 170 -6.97 12.19 9.56
CA GLN A 170 -8.06 12.97 8.96
C GLN A 170 -8.40 14.22 9.78
N ILE A 171 -7.65 14.51 10.84
CA ILE A 171 -7.71 15.79 11.54
C ILE A 171 -7.24 16.90 10.60
N ASP A 172 -8.10 17.90 10.40
CA ASP A 172 -7.80 19.17 9.72
C ASP A 172 -7.75 20.29 10.77
N ILE A 173 -6.54 20.74 11.13
CA ILE A 173 -6.36 21.83 12.10
C ILE A 173 -6.28 23.13 11.33
N LYS A 174 -7.37 23.90 11.36
CA LYS A 174 -7.37 25.28 10.88
C LYS A 174 -6.94 26.19 12.02
N LYS A 175 -5.90 26.99 11.80
CA LYS A 175 -5.57 28.09 12.69
C LYS A 175 -6.68 29.13 12.52
N ILE A 176 -7.30 29.53 13.63
CA ILE A 176 -8.19 30.68 13.67
C ILE A 176 -7.29 31.89 13.88
N ASP A 177 -7.34 32.84 12.95
CA ASP A 177 -6.67 34.14 13.06
C ASP A 177 -7.38 35.05 14.07
#